data_AF-A0AAQ3LFN3-F1
#
_entry.id   AF-A0AAQ3LFN3-F1
#
_cell.length_a   1.000
_cell.length_b   1.000
_cell.length_c   1.000
_cell.angle_alpha   90.00
_cell.angle_beta   90.00
_cell.angle_gamma   90.00
#
_symmetry.space_group_name_H-M   'P 1'
#
loop_
_entity.id
_entity.type
_entity.pdbx_description
1 polymer ?
#
loop_
_entity_poly.entity_id
_entity_poly.type
_entity_poly.pdbx_seq_one_letter_code
_entity_poly.pdbx_strand_id
1 'polypeptide(L)'
;MKIITNPVNYNTTTVRTSAASVCALLGASNLQAAVITNTDLGLSGFIVGNGTSSVAWNIDNVGNAELDVDLNATYFVNLTSFQNAFGLRATASAANAYMLNLGPSAKVNTGAFNMSSVFSVLFSGSIKRAVGFTSGESGYMGFQFNPSGSLVLYGWAEVILTEGGDSGTFEVVQWAYDDSGANIQTPVPEPATAALGLGALALGAAGLRRWRKAKQTT
;
A
#
# COMPACT_ATOMS: atom_id res chain seq x y z
N MET A 1 73.06 16.12 -27.33
CA MET A 1 72.41 17.32 -26.78
C MET A 1 70.92 17.00 -26.74
N LYS A 2 70.38 16.35 -25.68
CA LYS A 2 70.01 16.91 -24.35
C LYS A 2 69.25 18.23 -24.58
N ILE A 3 67.96 18.29 -24.29
CA ILE A 3 67.49 18.58 -22.93
C ILE A 3 66.30 17.68 -22.56
N ILE A 4 66.50 16.95 -21.47
CA ILE A 4 65.46 16.37 -20.62
C ILE A 4 64.91 17.51 -19.77
N THR A 5 63.61 17.78 -19.85
CA THR A 5 62.90 18.56 -18.83
C THR A 5 61.90 17.64 -18.14
N ASN A 6 62.20 17.28 -16.90
CA ASN A 6 61.22 16.82 -15.91
C ASN A 6 60.56 18.06 -15.29
N PRO A 7 59.26 18.30 -15.52
CA PRO A 7 58.50 19.18 -14.65
C PRO A 7 58.03 18.43 -13.39
N VAL A 8 58.18 19.14 -12.27
CA VAL A 8 57.80 18.78 -10.91
C VAL A 8 56.30 18.52 -10.79
N ASN A 9 55.95 17.48 -10.03
CA ASN A 9 54.58 17.11 -9.68
C ASN A 9 53.88 18.19 -8.84
N TYR A 10 52.70 18.61 -9.27
CA TYR A 10 51.66 19.06 -8.35
C TYR A 10 50.52 18.04 -8.38
N ASN A 11 50.41 17.27 -7.29
CA ASN A 11 49.19 16.51 -6.99
C ASN A 11 48.07 17.52 -6.73
N THR A 12 47.27 17.81 -7.74
CA THR A 12 45.96 18.43 -7.56
C THR A 12 44.90 17.45 -8.04
N THR A 13 44.55 16.55 -7.14
CA THR A 13 43.28 15.82 -7.16
C THR A 13 42.17 16.86 -7.25
N THR A 14 41.72 17.17 -8.46
CA THR A 14 40.49 17.93 -8.62
C THR A 14 39.37 16.96 -8.32
N VAL A 15 38.99 16.88 -7.04
CA VAL A 15 37.71 16.31 -6.63
C VAL A 15 36.64 17.22 -7.21
N ARG A 16 36.21 16.94 -8.45
CA ARG A 16 34.92 17.41 -8.93
C ARG A 16 33.89 16.43 -8.37
N THR A 17 33.50 16.68 -7.13
CA THR A 17 32.22 16.20 -6.60
C THR A 17 31.12 16.88 -7.40
N SER A 18 30.81 16.36 -8.59
CA SER A 18 29.46 16.50 -9.09
C SER A 18 28.57 15.72 -8.12
N ALA A 19 27.90 16.45 -7.23
CA ALA A 19 26.98 15.97 -6.21
C ALA A 19 25.75 15.20 -6.75
N ALA A 20 25.81 14.72 -8.00
CA ALA A 20 24.79 13.88 -8.61
C ALA A 20 25.17 12.38 -8.64
N SER A 21 26.42 12.00 -8.35
CA SER A 21 26.89 10.61 -8.58
C SER A 21 27.31 9.84 -7.32
N VAL A 22 27.39 10.49 -6.16
CA VAL A 22 27.72 9.80 -4.88
C VAL A 22 26.45 9.33 -4.14
N CYS A 23 25.30 9.97 -4.39
CA CYS A 23 24.02 9.50 -3.84
C CYS A 23 23.46 8.25 -4.54
N ALA A 24 24.00 7.85 -5.70
CA ALA A 24 23.52 6.68 -6.44
C ALA A 24 24.32 5.39 -6.17
N LEU A 25 25.49 5.45 -5.50
CA LEU A 25 26.40 4.29 -5.34
C LEU A 25 26.68 3.89 -3.88
N LEU A 26 26.13 4.60 -2.90
CA LEU A 26 26.23 4.23 -1.47
C LEU A 26 24.89 3.83 -0.83
N GLY A 27 23.83 3.66 -1.63
CA GLY A 27 22.54 3.13 -1.17
C GLY A 27 22.40 1.61 -1.29
N ALA A 28 23.25 0.96 -2.10
CA ALA A 28 23.26 -0.49 -2.27
C ALA A 28 24.05 -1.18 -1.14
N SER A 29 23.62 -1.02 0.10
CA SER A 29 23.85 -1.97 1.22
C SER A 29 23.29 -1.42 2.52
N ASN A 30 21.97 -1.28 2.59
CA ASN A 30 21.22 -1.67 3.77
C ASN A 30 19.94 -2.28 3.18
N LEU A 31 19.70 -3.58 3.38
CA LEU A 31 18.36 -4.15 3.25
C LEU A 31 17.51 -3.50 4.34
N GLN A 32 17.09 -2.26 4.08
CA GLN A 32 16.11 -1.57 4.89
C GLN A 32 14.77 -2.13 4.45
N ALA A 33 14.02 -2.66 5.40
CA ALA A 33 12.62 -3.03 5.23
C ALA A 33 11.93 -2.01 4.33
N ALA A 34 11.47 -2.45 3.16
CA ALA A 34 10.74 -1.65 2.23
C ALA A 34 9.26 -1.99 2.37
N VAL A 35 8.45 -0.95 2.52
CA VAL A 35 7.01 -1.09 2.30
C VAL A 35 6.81 -1.16 0.79
N ILE A 36 6.36 -2.31 0.31
CA ILE A 36 6.06 -2.56 -1.10
C ILE A 36 4.57 -2.30 -1.30
N THR A 37 4.25 -1.42 -2.25
CA THR A 37 2.86 -1.12 -2.64
C THR A 37 2.48 -1.82 -3.94
N ASN A 38 1.18 -1.96 -4.21
CA ASN A 38 0.71 -2.51 -5.47
C ASN A 38 1.22 -1.73 -6.70
N THR A 39 1.39 -0.41 -6.56
CA THR A 39 1.89 0.44 -7.65
C THR A 39 3.39 0.25 -7.89
N ASP A 40 4.19 -0.05 -6.86
CA ASP A 40 5.60 -0.45 -7.01
C ASP A 40 5.73 -1.74 -7.85
N LEU A 41 4.73 -2.61 -7.78
CA LEU A 41 4.63 -3.85 -8.56
C LEU A 41 4.00 -3.65 -9.95
N GLY A 42 3.56 -2.43 -10.29
CA GLY A 42 2.84 -2.14 -11.54
C GLY A 42 1.43 -2.73 -11.59
N LEU A 43 0.84 -3.05 -10.43
CA LEU A 43 -0.49 -3.63 -10.29
C LEU A 43 -1.54 -2.58 -9.94
N SER A 44 -2.78 -2.83 -10.36
CA SER A 44 -3.95 -2.01 -10.04
C SER A 44 -4.87 -2.72 -9.06
N GLY A 45 -5.69 -1.93 -8.36
CA GLY A 45 -6.85 -2.44 -7.63
C GLY A 45 -7.84 -3.20 -8.52
N PHE A 46 -8.81 -3.86 -7.90
CA PHE A 46 -9.80 -4.67 -8.59
C PHE A 46 -11.15 -4.65 -7.86
N ILE A 47 -12.20 -5.05 -8.58
CA ILE A 47 -13.57 -5.14 -8.05
C ILE A 47 -14.16 -6.51 -8.36
N VAL A 48 -14.75 -7.13 -7.35
CA VAL A 48 -15.60 -8.33 -7.46
C VAL A 48 -17.03 -7.95 -7.13
N GLY A 49 -17.97 -8.33 -7.99
CA GLY A 49 -19.32 -7.79 -8.01
C GLY A 49 -19.60 -7.02 -9.30
N ASN A 50 -20.87 -6.90 -9.67
CA ASN A 50 -21.33 -6.18 -10.87
C ASN A 50 -20.64 -6.63 -12.18
N GLY A 51 -20.65 -7.93 -12.48
CA GLY A 51 -20.15 -8.49 -13.74
C GLY A 51 -18.80 -9.22 -13.64
N THR A 52 -18.03 -8.98 -12.57
CA THR A 52 -16.83 -9.78 -12.26
C THR A 52 -17.17 -10.84 -11.21
N SER A 53 -16.99 -12.12 -11.56
CA SER A 53 -17.35 -13.24 -10.69
C SER A 53 -16.21 -13.76 -9.82
N SER A 54 -14.96 -13.52 -10.19
CA SER A 54 -13.80 -14.01 -9.44
C SER A 54 -12.54 -13.22 -9.79
N VAL A 55 -11.67 -12.99 -8.80
CA VAL A 55 -10.32 -12.47 -8.96
C VAL A 55 -9.37 -13.26 -8.07
N ALA A 56 -8.31 -13.80 -8.67
CA ALA A 56 -7.17 -14.35 -7.95
C ALA A 56 -6.20 -13.21 -7.59
N TRP A 57 -6.07 -12.90 -6.31
CA TRP A 57 -5.26 -11.81 -5.81
C TRP A 57 -3.85 -12.30 -5.45
N ASN A 58 -2.90 -12.00 -6.35
CA ASN A 58 -1.48 -12.17 -6.11
C ASN A 58 -0.90 -10.86 -5.57
N ILE A 59 -0.46 -10.88 -4.30
CA ILE A 59 -0.11 -9.69 -3.53
C ILE A 59 1.28 -9.19 -3.86
N ASP A 60 2.23 -10.11 -4.06
CA ASP A 60 3.65 -9.82 -4.31
C ASP A 60 4.06 -9.97 -5.78
N ASN A 61 3.11 -10.40 -6.64
CA ASN A 61 3.29 -10.69 -8.05
C ASN A 61 4.28 -11.85 -8.33
N VAL A 62 4.43 -12.77 -7.39
CA VAL A 62 5.33 -13.93 -7.50
C VAL A 62 4.55 -15.22 -7.28
N GLY A 63 4.76 -16.22 -8.13
CA GLY A 63 4.13 -17.53 -7.95
C GLY A 63 2.61 -17.53 -8.04
N ASN A 64 1.96 -18.24 -7.11
CA ASN A 64 0.50 -18.39 -7.06
C ASN A 64 -0.13 -17.27 -6.24
N ALA A 65 -1.38 -16.93 -6.56
CA ALA A 65 -2.16 -15.97 -5.77
C ALA A 65 -2.35 -16.43 -4.31
N GLU A 66 -2.28 -15.47 -3.38
CA GLU A 66 -2.48 -15.68 -1.95
C GLU A 66 -3.95 -15.89 -1.57
N LEU A 67 -4.87 -15.28 -2.32
CA LEU A 67 -6.29 -15.23 -2.00
C LEU A 67 -7.15 -15.23 -3.27
N ASP A 68 -8.24 -15.99 -3.30
CA ASP A 68 -9.29 -15.84 -4.30
C ASP A 68 -10.45 -15.03 -3.70
N VAL A 69 -10.96 -14.06 -4.46
CA VAL A 69 -12.16 -13.29 -4.12
C VAL A 69 -13.24 -13.65 -5.13
N ASP A 70 -14.30 -14.32 -4.66
CA ASP A 70 -15.30 -14.92 -5.54
C ASP A 70 -16.71 -14.42 -5.22
N LEU A 71 -17.44 -14.01 -6.27
CA LEU A 71 -18.90 -13.90 -6.25
C LEU A 71 -19.52 -15.24 -6.64
N ASN A 72 -20.16 -15.91 -5.68
CA ASN A 72 -20.88 -17.15 -5.92
C ASN A 72 -22.28 -16.90 -6.53
N ALA A 73 -22.85 -17.91 -7.20
CA ALA A 73 -24.19 -17.91 -7.79
C ALA A 73 -25.33 -17.54 -6.80
N THR A 74 -25.12 -17.71 -5.50
CA THR A 74 -26.09 -17.31 -4.45
C THR A 74 -25.81 -15.90 -3.91
N TYR A 75 -25.10 -15.06 -4.67
CA TYR A 75 -24.75 -13.67 -4.36
C TYR A 75 -23.96 -13.48 -3.05
N PHE A 76 -23.02 -14.40 -2.81
CA PHE A 76 -22.02 -14.26 -1.76
C PHE A 76 -20.74 -13.72 -2.35
N VAL A 77 -20.13 -12.70 -1.73
CA VAL A 77 -18.70 -12.43 -1.95
C VAL A 77 -17.90 -13.16 -0.87
N ASN A 78 -17.11 -14.13 -1.31
CA ASN A 78 -16.30 -14.98 -0.46
C ASN A 78 -14.82 -14.65 -0.64
N LEU A 79 -14.07 -14.77 0.46
CA LEU A 79 -12.62 -14.82 0.42
C LEU A 79 -12.25 -16.29 0.61
N THR A 80 -11.63 -16.89 -0.41
CA THR A 80 -11.34 -18.33 -0.49
C THR A 80 -9.89 -18.60 -0.90
N SER A 81 -9.51 -19.87 -0.98
CA SER A 81 -8.19 -20.31 -1.44
C SER A 81 -6.99 -19.63 -0.75
N PHE A 82 -6.98 -19.60 0.58
CA PHE A 82 -5.89 -18.97 1.36
C PHE A 82 -4.60 -19.78 1.18
N GLN A 83 -3.72 -19.34 0.28
CA GLN A 83 -2.42 -19.96 -0.02
C GLN A 83 -1.30 -19.28 0.76
N ASN A 84 -0.09 -19.85 0.74
CA ASN A 84 1.10 -19.22 1.33
C ASN A 84 0.91 -18.75 2.78
N ALA A 85 0.16 -19.52 3.59
CA ALA A 85 -0.22 -19.14 4.95
C ALA A 85 -0.88 -17.76 5.05
N PHE A 86 -1.62 -17.36 4.00
CA PHE A 86 -2.40 -16.14 3.98
C PHE A 86 -3.38 -16.15 5.16
N GLY A 87 -3.52 -15.00 5.80
CA GLY A 87 -4.44 -14.82 6.89
C GLY A 87 -4.96 -13.41 6.94
N LEU A 88 -6.26 -13.26 7.19
CA LEU A 88 -6.91 -11.96 7.33
C LEU A 88 -7.05 -11.58 8.79
N ARG A 89 -6.91 -10.29 9.06
CA ARG A 89 -7.23 -9.71 10.36
C ARG A 89 -8.70 -9.88 10.69
N ALA A 90 -8.95 -10.57 11.79
CA ALA A 90 -10.29 -10.99 12.15
C ALA A 90 -10.54 -10.94 13.67
N THR A 91 -11.82 -11.02 14.04
CA THR A 91 -12.27 -11.01 15.44
C THR A 91 -11.74 -12.20 16.26
N ALA A 92 -11.40 -13.31 15.60
CA ALA A 92 -10.86 -14.52 16.21
C ALA A 92 -10.09 -15.35 15.16
N SER A 93 -9.37 -16.39 15.61
CA SER A 93 -8.77 -17.39 14.73
C SER A 93 -9.69 -18.61 14.66
N ALA A 94 -10.83 -18.49 13.95
CA ALA A 94 -11.86 -19.52 13.87
C ALA A 94 -12.70 -19.42 12.59
N ALA A 95 -13.37 -20.50 12.18
CA ALA A 95 -14.20 -20.58 10.95
C ALA A 95 -15.34 -19.54 10.84
N ASN A 96 -15.70 -18.91 11.96
CA ASN A 96 -16.74 -17.88 12.04
C ASN A 96 -16.21 -16.49 12.40
N ALA A 97 -14.91 -16.27 12.27
CA ALA A 97 -14.34 -14.95 12.51
C ALA A 97 -14.79 -13.96 11.42
N TYR A 98 -14.95 -12.71 11.83
CA TYR A 98 -15.33 -11.62 10.93
C TYR A 98 -14.10 -10.80 10.59
N MET A 99 -13.99 -10.39 9.32
CA MET A 99 -12.98 -9.45 8.87
C MET A 99 -13.09 -8.16 9.68
N LEU A 100 -11.98 -7.61 10.14
CA LEU A 100 -11.95 -6.37 10.92
C LEU A 100 -11.56 -5.18 10.05
N ASN A 101 -12.36 -4.12 10.10
CA ASN A 101 -11.92 -2.82 9.63
C ASN A 101 -10.90 -2.25 10.61
N LEU A 102 -9.66 -2.09 10.16
CA LEU A 102 -8.59 -1.47 10.90
C LEU A 102 -8.72 0.05 10.75
N GLY A 103 -8.78 0.76 11.89
CA GLY A 103 -8.73 2.21 11.88
C GLY A 103 -7.39 2.75 11.36
N PRO A 104 -7.28 4.05 11.06
CA PRO A 104 -6.02 4.71 10.73
C PRO A 104 -4.92 4.45 11.76
N SER A 105 -3.67 4.29 11.31
CA SER A 105 -2.50 3.99 12.15
C SER A 105 -2.57 2.68 12.95
N ALA A 106 -3.55 1.81 12.68
CA ALA A 106 -3.66 0.54 13.35
C ALA A 106 -2.48 -0.36 12.94
N LYS A 107 -1.86 -0.99 13.94
CA LYS A 107 -0.84 -2.01 13.74
C LYS A 107 -1.49 -3.28 13.21
N VAL A 108 -0.97 -3.83 12.11
CA VAL A 108 -1.56 -5.02 11.50
C VAL A 108 -1.32 -6.26 12.36
N ASN A 109 -0.12 -6.44 12.91
CA ASN A 109 0.25 -7.69 13.59
C ASN A 109 -0.38 -7.92 14.99
N THR A 110 -1.32 -7.09 15.43
CA THR A 110 -1.84 -7.13 16.81
C THR A 110 -3.18 -7.85 16.91
N GLY A 111 -3.21 -9.12 17.32
CA GLY A 111 -4.44 -9.91 17.59
C GLY A 111 -4.58 -11.14 16.67
N ALA A 112 -5.81 -11.60 16.40
CA ALA A 112 -6.01 -12.83 15.63
C ALA A 112 -5.99 -12.64 14.11
N PHE A 113 -5.46 -13.66 13.42
CA PHE A 113 -5.61 -13.86 11.98
C PHE A 113 -6.47 -15.11 11.73
N ASN A 114 -7.39 -15.01 10.80
CA ASN A 114 -8.10 -16.14 10.23
C ASN A 114 -7.35 -16.59 8.96
N MET A 115 -6.76 -17.79 9.03
CA MET A 115 -6.00 -18.42 7.94
C MET A 115 -6.82 -19.46 7.19
N SER A 116 -8.14 -19.40 7.34
CA SER A 116 -9.11 -20.21 6.64
C SER A 116 -10.02 -19.28 5.84
N SER A 117 -11.03 -19.83 5.19
CA SER A 117 -12.01 -19.07 4.43
C SER A 117 -12.78 -18.07 5.31
N VAL A 118 -12.91 -16.83 4.84
CA VAL A 118 -13.93 -15.89 5.31
C VAL A 118 -15.06 -15.95 4.29
N PHE A 119 -15.97 -16.91 4.49
CA PHE A 119 -17.19 -16.99 3.69
C PHE A 119 -18.03 -15.72 3.88
N SER A 120 -18.64 -15.22 2.81
CA SER A 120 -19.75 -14.28 2.87
C SER A 120 -19.43 -12.93 3.54
N VAL A 121 -18.34 -12.28 3.14
CA VAL A 121 -18.07 -10.87 3.51
C VAL A 121 -19.28 -10.01 3.14
N LEU A 122 -19.80 -10.24 1.93
CA LEU A 122 -21.11 -9.77 1.49
C LEU A 122 -22.05 -10.97 1.28
N PHE A 123 -23.32 -10.81 1.63
CA PHE A 123 -24.37 -11.80 1.42
C PHE A 123 -25.66 -11.12 0.99
N SER A 124 -26.18 -11.51 -0.19
CA SER A 124 -27.44 -11.00 -0.73
C SER A 124 -27.48 -9.48 -0.72
N GLY A 125 -26.39 -8.86 -1.18
CA GLY A 125 -26.25 -7.42 -1.23
C GLY A 125 -25.82 -6.74 0.08
N SER A 126 -25.82 -7.41 1.24
CA SER A 126 -25.49 -6.75 2.52
C SER A 126 -24.12 -7.14 3.07
N ILE A 127 -23.48 -6.24 3.82
CA ILE A 127 -22.27 -6.54 4.60
C ILE A 127 -22.66 -7.45 5.78
N LYS A 128 -21.99 -8.60 5.93
CA LYS A 128 -22.28 -9.55 7.02
C LYS A 128 -21.06 -9.93 7.85
N ARG A 129 -20.00 -10.43 7.22
CA ARG A 129 -18.80 -10.94 7.93
C ARG A 129 -17.63 -9.97 7.89
N ALA A 130 -17.95 -8.68 7.93
CA ALA A 130 -16.98 -7.60 8.03
C ALA A 130 -17.46 -6.58 9.08
N VAL A 131 -16.72 -6.48 10.17
CA VAL A 131 -17.03 -5.63 11.33
C VAL A 131 -16.36 -4.28 11.18
N GLY A 132 -17.11 -3.22 11.43
CA GLY A 132 -16.61 -1.85 11.39
C GLY A 132 -16.50 -1.26 9.98
N PHE A 133 -16.88 -2.02 8.94
CA PHE A 133 -17.03 -1.49 7.58
C PHE A 133 -18.38 -0.77 7.44
N THR A 134 -18.37 0.32 6.67
CA THR A 134 -19.57 1.07 6.29
C THR A 134 -19.71 1.00 4.77
N SER A 135 -20.94 0.78 4.30
CA SER A 135 -21.22 0.65 2.86
C SER A 135 -20.72 1.87 2.08
N GLY A 136 -19.92 1.65 1.05
CA GLY A 136 -19.39 2.69 0.16
C GLY A 136 -18.21 3.51 0.71
N GLU A 137 -17.81 3.26 1.96
CA GLU A 137 -16.69 3.97 2.59
C GLU A 137 -15.41 3.13 2.56
N SER A 138 -14.25 3.79 2.43
CA SER A 138 -12.96 3.13 2.55
C SER A 138 -12.75 2.56 3.96
N GLY A 139 -12.40 1.28 4.03
CA GLY A 139 -11.89 0.63 5.22
C GLY A 139 -10.55 -0.05 4.94
N TYR A 140 -9.85 -0.45 5.98
CA TYR A 140 -8.59 -1.18 5.84
C TYR A 140 -8.75 -2.60 6.37
N MET A 141 -8.47 -3.60 5.55
CA MET A 141 -8.25 -4.96 6.03
C MET A 141 -6.75 -5.19 6.21
N GLY A 142 -6.36 -5.78 7.34
CA GLY A 142 -4.99 -6.25 7.52
C GLY A 142 -4.86 -7.71 7.07
N PHE A 143 -3.68 -8.09 6.63
CA PHE A 143 -3.38 -9.46 6.27
C PHE A 143 -1.94 -9.85 6.64
N GLN A 144 -1.69 -11.15 6.66
CA GLN A 144 -0.37 -11.74 6.73
C GLN A 144 -0.25 -12.81 5.65
N PHE A 145 0.98 -13.11 5.22
CA PHE A 145 1.28 -14.20 4.31
C PHE A 145 2.75 -14.61 4.44
N ASN A 146 3.14 -15.74 3.88
CA ASN A 146 4.48 -16.31 3.96
C ASN A 146 4.89 -16.85 2.58
N PRO A 147 5.28 -15.95 1.65
CA PRO A 147 5.51 -16.32 0.25
C PRO A 147 6.74 -17.22 0.08
N SER A 148 7.75 -17.06 0.94
CA SER A 148 9.00 -17.84 0.92
C SER A 148 8.96 -19.11 1.79
N GLY A 149 7.90 -19.30 2.57
CA GLY A 149 7.80 -20.34 3.59
C GLY A 149 8.61 -20.08 4.88
N SER A 150 9.53 -19.12 4.88
CA SER A 150 10.44 -18.86 6.01
C SER A 150 10.18 -17.56 6.78
N LEU A 151 9.44 -16.62 6.21
CA LEU A 151 9.21 -15.29 6.77
C LEU A 151 7.76 -14.86 6.58
N VAL A 152 7.07 -14.64 7.69
CA VAL A 152 5.72 -14.05 7.67
C VAL A 152 5.84 -12.56 7.42
N LEU A 153 5.17 -12.10 6.37
CA LEU A 153 5.04 -10.70 5.98
C LEU A 153 3.67 -10.18 6.39
N TYR A 154 3.60 -8.89 6.71
CA TYR A 154 2.38 -8.22 7.14
C TYR A 154 2.03 -7.10 6.19
N GLY A 155 0.73 -6.97 5.87
CA GLY A 155 0.24 -5.98 4.95
C GLY A 155 -1.15 -5.47 5.29
N TRP A 156 -1.56 -4.43 4.59
CA TRP A 156 -2.91 -3.90 4.64
C TRP A 156 -3.41 -3.67 3.21
N ALA A 157 -4.72 -3.74 3.04
CA ALA A 157 -5.40 -3.36 1.82
C ALA A 157 -6.53 -2.39 2.15
N GLU A 158 -6.62 -1.32 1.36
CA GLU A 158 -7.77 -0.45 1.36
C GLU A 158 -8.88 -1.12 0.55
N VAL A 159 -10.04 -1.26 1.19
CA VAL A 159 -11.19 -1.98 0.64
C VAL A 159 -12.44 -1.13 0.77
N ILE A 160 -13.22 -1.08 -0.29
CA ILE A 160 -14.56 -0.50 -0.29
C ILE A 160 -15.55 -1.65 -0.43
N LEU A 161 -16.41 -1.79 0.58
CA LEU A 161 -17.53 -2.72 0.54
C LEU A 161 -18.79 -1.93 0.22
N THR A 162 -19.46 -2.22 -0.89
CA THR A 162 -20.71 -1.54 -1.24
C THR A 162 -21.85 -2.53 -1.15
N GLU A 163 -22.85 -2.17 -0.35
CA GLU A 163 -24.11 -2.89 -0.35
C GLU A 163 -24.87 -2.65 -1.66
N GLY A 164 -25.60 -3.66 -2.12
CA GLY A 164 -26.38 -3.63 -3.35
C GLY A 164 -27.71 -4.36 -3.19
N GLY A 165 -28.52 -4.37 -4.24
CA GLY A 165 -29.78 -5.12 -4.25
C GLY A 165 -29.54 -6.62 -4.15
N ASP A 166 -29.25 -7.26 -5.28
CA ASP A 166 -29.00 -8.70 -5.31
C ASP A 166 -27.54 -9.04 -5.01
N SER A 167 -26.59 -8.25 -5.51
CA SER A 167 -25.15 -8.41 -5.29
C SER A 167 -24.52 -7.10 -4.79
N GLY A 168 -23.74 -7.18 -3.71
CA GLY A 168 -22.83 -6.10 -3.30
C GLY A 168 -21.52 -6.17 -4.07
N THR A 169 -20.64 -5.19 -3.86
CA THR A 169 -19.30 -5.16 -4.46
C THR A 169 -18.21 -5.15 -3.40
N PHE A 170 -17.14 -5.90 -3.66
CA PHE A 170 -15.89 -5.90 -2.92
C PHE A 170 -14.82 -5.31 -3.81
N GLU A 171 -14.35 -4.12 -3.47
CA GLU A 171 -13.31 -3.40 -4.21
C GLU A 171 -12.05 -3.34 -3.38
N VAL A 172 -10.92 -3.78 -3.93
CA VAL A 172 -9.58 -3.50 -3.41
C VAL A 172 -9.03 -2.32 -4.18
N VAL A 173 -8.78 -1.20 -3.49
CA VAL A 173 -8.30 0.04 -4.12
C VAL A 173 -6.78 -0.01 -4.27
N GLN A 174 -6.09 -0.31 -3.17
CA GLN A 174 -4.64 -0.36 -3.07
C GLN A 174 -4.24 -1.26 -1.90
N TRP A 175 -3.00 -1.75 -1.93
CA TRP A 175 -2.43 -2.52 -0.84
C TRP A 175 -0.95 -2.28 -0.69
N ALA A 176 -0.44 -2.56 0.51
CA ALA A 176 0.97 -2.55 0.79
C ALA A 176 1.34 -3.61 1.82
N TYR A 177 2.59 -4.08 1.78
CA TYR A 177 3.16 -4.99 2.77
C TYR A 177 4.61 -4.62 3.10
N ASP A 178 5.07 -5.04 4.28
CA ASP A 178 6.47 -4.90 4.69
C ASP A 178 7.24 -6.18 4.33
N ASP A 179 8.31 -6.04 3.54
CA ASP A 179 9.11 -7.17 3.03
C ASP A 179 10.12 -7.75 4.03
N SER A 180 10.28 -7.13 5.19
CA SER A 180 11.17 -7.61 6.26
C SER A 180 10.47 -8.47 7.31
N GLY A 181 9.14 -8.54 7.26
CA GLY A 181 8.32 -9.17 8.30
C GLY A 181 8.12 -8.28 9.54
N ALA A 182 8.57 -7.02 9.48
CA ALA A 182 8.23 -6.04 10.49
C ALA A 182 6.73 -5.71 10.44
N ASN A 183 6.25 -5.08 11.51
CA ASN A 183 4.87 -4.66 11.56
C ASN A 183 4.66 -3.39 10.73
N ILE A 184 3.61 -3.39 9.93
CA ILE A 184 3.14 -2.22 9.18
C ILE A 184 1.91 -1.61 9.85
N GLN A 185 1.74 -0.29 9.69
CA GLN A 185 0.54 0.42 10.11
C GLN A 185 -0.33 0.77 8.91
N THR A 186 -1.65 0.73 9.08
CA THR A 186 -2.58 1.28 8.09
C THR A 186 -2.33 2.78 7.90
N PRO A 187 -2.49 3.30 6.68
CA PRO A 187 -2.22 4.70 6.40
C PRO A 187 -3.20 5.60 7.15
N VAL A 188 -2.74 6.81 7.46
CA VAL A 188 -3.62 7.88 7.94
C VAL A 188 -4.20 8.55 6.72
N PRO A 189 -5.53 8.57 6.53
CA PRO A 189 -6.14 9.34 5.45
C PRO A 189 -5.62 10.77 5.51
N GLU A 190 -4.94 11.22 4.46
CA GLU A 190 -4.51 12.62 4.41
C GLU A 190 -5.77 13.48 4.53
N PRO A 191 -5.85 14.40 5.51
CA PRO A 191 -6.96 15.33 5.55
C PRO A 191 -6.99 16.06 4.21
N ALA A 192 -8.14 16.10 3.52
CA ALA A 192 -8.30 16.87 2.29
C ALA A 192 -7.82 18.35 2.45
N THR A 193 -7.78 18.84 3.69
CA THR A 193 -7.22 20.12 4.12
C THR A 193 -5.71 20.28 3.87
N ALA A 194 -4.92 19.21 3.86
CA ALA A 194 -3.47 19.27 3.60
C ALA A 194 -3.18 19.64 2.13
N ALA A 195 -3.94 19.06 1.19
CA ALA A 195 -3.89 19.43 -0.23
C ALA A 195 -4.35 20.89 -0.46
N LEU A 196 -5.41 21.32 0.23
CA LEU A 196 -5.87 22.72 0.18
C LEU A 196 -4.89 23.70 0.81
N GLY A 197 -4.20 23.30 1.88
CA GLY A 197 -3.20 24.11 2.58
C GLY A 197 -1.98 24.42 1.72
N LEU A 198 -1.47 23.44 0.96
CA LEU A 198 -0.38 23.64 0.02
C LEU A 198 -0.79 24.54 -1.16
N GLY A 199 -2.02 24.37 -1.68
CA GLY A 199 -2.57 25.25 -2.71
C GLY A 199 -2.73 26.70 -2.24
N ALA A 200 -3.26 26.91 -1.02
CA ALA A 200 -3.42 28.23 -0.43
C ALA A 200 -2.07 28.92 -0.15
N LEU A 201 -1.05 28.16 0.26
CA LEU A 201 0.30 28.69 0.53
C LEU A 201 1.02 29.08 -0.78
N ALA A 202 0.82 28.31 -1.85
CA ALA A 202 1.32 28.65 -3.19
C ALA A 202 0.66 29.93 -3.74
N LEU A 203 -0.66 30.08 -3.57
CA LEU A 203 -1.39 31.29 -3.96
C LEU A 203 -0.99 32.51 -3.11
N GLY A 204 -0.77 32.32 -1.81
CA GLY A 204 -0.27 33.35 -0.90
C GLY A 204 1.14 33.84 -1.28
N ALA A 205 2.05 32.93 -1.63
CA ALA A 205 3.40 33.27 -2.06
C ALA A 205 3.43 34.00 -3.41
N ALA A 206 2.58 33.60 -4.36
CA ALA A 206 2.44 34.28 -5.64
C ALA A 206 1.88 35.71 -5.48
N GLY A 207 0.88 35.88 -4.61
CA GLY A 207 0.31 37.19 -4.26
C GLY A 207 1.34 38.12 -3.63
N LEU A 208 2.12 37.63 -2.66
CA LEU A 208 3.16 38.42 -1.99
C LEU A 208 4.29 38.83 -2.96
N ARG A 209 4.66 37.95 -3.90
CA ARG A 209 5.66 38.26 -4.93
C ARG A 209 5.19 39.36 -5.88
N ARG A 210 3.90 39.35 -6.26
CA ARG A 210 3.31 40.40 -7.11
C ARG A 210 3.24 41.74 -6.39
N TRP A 211 2.87 41.76 -5.11
CA TRP A 211 2.83 42.99 -4.30
C TRP A 211 4.20 43.64 -4.12
N ARG A 212 5.26 42.84 -3.90
CA ARG A 212 6.63 43.35 -3.79
C ARG A 212 7.12 44.02 -5.07
N LYS A 213 6.76 43.50 -6.25
CA LYS A 213 7.11 44.13 -7.53
C LYS A 213 6.40 45.47 -7.74
N ALA A 214 5.15 45.60 -7.30
CA ALA A 214 4.39 46.84 -7.42
C ALA A 214 4.98 47.98 -6.57
N LYS A 215 5.58 47.68 -5.41
CA LYS A 215 6.22 48.67 -4.53
C LYS A 215 7.61 49.14 -4.96
N GLN A 216 8.25 48.47 -5.93
CA GLN A 216 9.58 48.86 -6.43
C GLN A 216 9.52 49.82 -7.63
N THR A 217 8.32 50.21 -8.06
CA THR A 217 8.11 51.07 -9.25
C THR A 217 7.57 52.46 -8.88
N THR A 218 7.84 52.93 -7.66
CA THR A 218 7.54 54.30 -7.19
C THR A 218 8.81 54.86 -6.59
#